data_AF-A0A7C2V186-F1
#
_entry.id   AF-A0A7C2V186-F1
#
_cell.length_a   1.000
_cell.length_b   1.000
_cell.length_c   1.000
_cell.angle_alpha   90.00
_cell.angle_beta   90.00
_cell.angle_gamma   90.00
#
_symmetry.space_group_name_H-M   'P 1'
#
loop_
_entity.id
_entity.type
_entity.pdbx_description
1 polymer ?
#
loop_
_entity_poly.entity_id
_entity_poly.type
_entity_poly.pdbx_seq_one_letter_code
_entity_poly.pdbx_strand_id
1 'polypeptide(L)'
;MSDFALFSIGIRLFRIQKHSTYTELIKDLFQNGDFRLVSLPTEQAEMLANIAVQYRLDFDDAYHYAVAEYFDLSFDSDFDRTPKGRISPAHTG
;
A
#
# COMPACT_ATOMS: atom_id res chain seq x y z
N MET A 1 4.65 0.74 -4.29
CA MET A 1 3.19 0.99 -4.28
C MET A 1 2.49 -0.35 -4.32
N SER A 2 1.49 -0.59 -3.47
CA SER A 2 0.68 -1.80 -3.54
C SER A 2 -0.25 -1.78 -4.76
N ASP A 3 -0.48 -2.93 -5.35
CA ASP A 3 -1.51 -3.15 -6.37
C ASP A 3 -2.91 -2.77 -5.89
N PHE A 4 -3.23 -3.07 -4.64
CA PHE A 4 -4.49 -2.72 -4.02
C PHE A 4 -4.72 -1.19 -4.01
N ALA A 5 -3.71 -0.40 -3.65
CA ALA A 5 -3.82 1.07 -3.71
C ALA A 5 -4.00 1.55 -5.16
N LEU A 6 -3.23 0.99 -6.10
CA LEU A 6 -3.30 1.37 -7.50
C LEU A 6 -4.70 1.13 -8.09
N PHE A 7 -5.25 -0.07 -7.85
CA PHE A 7 -6.56 -0.43 -8.35
C PHE A 7 -7.69 0.29 -7.62
N SER A 8 -7.56 0.56 -6.33
CA SER A 8 -8.53 1.38 -5.60
C SER A 8 -8.62 2.80 -6.17
N ILE A 9 -7.48 3.42 -6.48
CA ILE A 9 -7.41 4.71 -7.16
C ILE A 9 -8.02 4.60 -8.57
N GLY A 10 -7.66 3.57 -9.33
CA GLY A 10 -8.20 3.30 -10.66
C GLY A 10 -9.73 3.19 -10.66
N ILE A 11 -10.30 2.36 -9.79
CA ILE A 11 -11.75 2.19 -9.61
C ILE A 11 -12.40 3.56 -9.32
N ARG A 12 -11.82 4.36 -8.43
CA ARG A 12 -12.36 5.69 -8.11
C ARG A 12 -12.34 6.61 -9.31
N LEU A 13 -11.21 6.70 -10.03
CA LEU A 13 -11.05 7.58 -11.20
C LEU A 13 -12.00 7.18 -12.33
N PHE A 14 -12.18 5.88 -12.59
CA PHE A 14 -13.12 5.39 -13.60
C PHE A 14 -14.57 5.70 -13.23
N ARG A 15 -14.96 5.57 -11.95
CA ARG A 15 -16.31 5.92 -11.48
C ARG A 15 -16.66 7.40 -11.68
N ILE A 16 -15.65 8.29 -11.65
CA ILE A 16 -15.82 9.73 -11.92
C ILE A 16 -15.42 10.12 -13.34
N GLN A 17 -15.27 9.15 -14.25
CA GLN A 17 -14.94 9.32 -15.67
C GLN A 17 -13.62 10.07 -15.94
N LYS A 18 -12.70 10.11 -14.97
CA LYS A 18 -11.38 10.73 -15.10
C LYS A 18 -10.34 9.77 -15.70
N HIS A 19 -10.62 9.25 -16.89
CA HIS A 19 -9.76 8.27 -17.55
C HIS A 19 -8.39 8.84 -17.94
N SER A 20 -8.34 10.10 -18.41
CA SER A 20 -7.08 10.77 -18.75
C SER A 20 -6.16 10.91 -17.53
N THR A 21 -6.73 11.29 -16.38
CA THR A 21 -5.99 11.38 -15.11
C THR A 21 -5.41 10.02 -14.69
N TYR A 22 -6.14 8.92 -14.91
CA TYR A 22 -5.59 7.58 -14.66
C TYR A 22 -4.40 7.29 -15.59
N THR A 23 -4.50 7.62 -16.87
CA THR A 23 -3.39 7.44 -17.81
C THR A 23 -2.17 8.27 -17.42
N GLU A 24 -2.36 9.53 -17.01
CA GLU A 24 -1.28 10.39 -16.50
C GLU A 24 -0.64 9.81 -15.24
N LEU A 25 -1.44 9.36 -14.27
CA LEU A 25 -0.95 8.72 -13.05
C LEU A 25 -0.04 7.51 -13.35
N ILE A 26 -0.43 6.64 -14.29
CA ILE A 26 0.39 5.47 -14.67
C ILE A 26 1.73 5.90 -15.27
N LYS A 27 1.72 6.94 -16.12
CA LYS A 27 2.95 7.48 -16.72
C LYS A 27 3.86 8.05 -15.64
N ASP A 28 3.32 8.88 -14.77
CA ASP A 28 4.09 9.58 -13.74
C ASP A 28 4.70 8.63 -12.71
N LEU A 29 3.96 7.59 -12.31
CA LEU A 29 4.45 6.64 -11.33
C LEU A 29 5.43 5.62 -11.91
N PHE A 30 5.12 5.01 -13.06
CA PHE A 30 5.81 3.80 -13.52
C PHE A 30 6.64 3.96 -14.80
N GLN A 31 6.36 4.98 -15.62
CA GLN A 31 7.12 5.21 -16.86
C GLN A 31 8.17 6.31 -16.68
N ASN A 32 7.80 7.36 -15.96
CA ASN A 32 8.65 8.52 -15.68
C ASN A 32 9.21 8.50 -14.25
N GLY A 33 8.65 7.68 -13.37
CA GLY A 33 9.05 7.54 -11.97
C GLY A 33 9.66 6.17 -11.68
N ASP A 34 10.23 6.03 -10.48
CA ASP A 34 10.91 4.81 -10.00
C ASP A 34 10.01 3.95 -9.10
N PHE A 35 8.69 4.07 -9.20
CA PHE A 35 7.79 3.27 -8.37
C PHE A 35 7.78 1.81 -8.84
N ARG A 36 7.90 0.90 -7.88
CA ARG A 36 7.62 -0.52 -8.10
C ARG A 36 6.22 -0.87 -7.65
N LEU A 37 5.53 -1.66 -8.47
CA LEU A 37 4.26 -2.29 -8.10
C LEU A 37 4.57 -3.57 -7.32
N VAL A 38 3.96 -3.72 -6.15
CA VAL A 38 4.09 -4.91 -5.32
C VAL A 38 2.71 -5.48 -4.98
N SER A 39 2.63 -6.80 -4.91
CA SER A 39 1.42 -7.55 -4.58
C SER A 39 1.75 -8.55 -3.50
N LEU A 40 0.85 -8.71 -2.52
CA LEU A 40 0.98 -9.77 -1.54
C LEU A 40 0.70 -11.12 -2.23
N PRO A 41 1.58 -12.14 -2.10
CA PRO A 41 1.29 -13.47 -2.61
C PRO A 41 0.03 -14.06 -1.96
N THR A 42 -0.77 -14.80 -2.73
CA THR A 42 -2.04 -15.37 -2.25
C THR A 42 -1.84 -16.31 -1.06
N GLU A 43 -0.69 -16.98 -0.98
CA GLU A 43 -0.31 -17.86 0.14
C GLU A 43 -0.23 -17.10 1.48
N GLN A 44 -0.03 -15.79 1.44
CA GLN A 44 -0.01 -14.93 2.63
C GLN A 44 -1.39 -14.32 2.94
N ALA A 45 -2.39 -14.48 2.07
CA ALA A 45 -3.67 -13.80 2.22
C ALA A 45 -4.46 -14.24 3.46
N GLU A 46 -4.30 -15.49 3.91
CA GLU A 46 -4.96 -15.98 5.14
C GLU A 46 -4.51 -15.21 6.38
N MET A 47 -3.27 -14.70 6.39
CA MET A 47 -2.72 -13.96 7.51
C MET A 47 -3.38 -12.58 7.70
N LEU A 48 -4.03 -12.05 6.66
CA LEU A 48 -4.70 -10.75 6.70
C LEU A 48 -5.82 -10.72 7.73
N ALA A 49 -6.59 -11.80 7.86
CA ALA A 49 -7.65 -11.89 8.86
C ALA A 49 -7.07 -11.83 10.28
N ASN A 50 -5.94 -12.52 10.52
CA ASN A 50 -5.27 -12.52 11.82
C ASN A 50 -4.71 -11.14 12.16
N ILE A 51 -4.06 -10.47 11.20
CA ILE A 51 -3.55 -9.09 11.34
C ILE A 51 -4.71 -8.13 11.66
N ALA A 52 -5.81 -8.21 10.90
CA ALA A 52 -6.97 -7.35 11.08
C ALA A 52 -7.58 -7.51 12.49
N VAL A 53 -7.75 -8.75 12.98
CA VAL A 53 -8.26 -9.00 14.34
C VAL A 53 -7.27 -8.52 15.40
N GLN A 54 -5.99 -8.85 15.25
CA GLN A 54 -4.96 -8.54 16.24
C GLN A 54 -4.80 -7.02 16.44
N TYR A 55 -4.77 -6.27 15.34
CA TYR A 55 -4.51 -4.84 15.36
C TYR A 55 -5.75 -3.96 15.20
N ARG A 56 -6.94 -4.58 15.07
CA ARG A 56 -8.23 -3.90 14.84
C ARG A 56 -8.21 -3.00 13.60
N LEU A 57 -7.70 -3.56 12.51
CA LEU A 57 -7.59 -2.91 11.20
C LEU A 57 -8.76 -3.33 10.32
N ASP A 58 -9.15 -2.48 9.37
CA ASP A 58 -9.96 -2.91 8.24
C ASP A 58 -9.10 -3.71 7.23
N PHE A 59 -9.72 -4.14 6.14
CA PHE A 59 -9.04 -5.01 5.17
C PHE A 59 -7.89 -4.28 4.48
N ASP A 60 -8.08 -3.02 4.10
CA ASP A 60 -7.09 -2.23 3.38
C ASP A 60 -5.88 -1.88 4.26
N ASP A 61 -6.10 -1.50 5.52
CA ASP A 61 -5.02 -1.29 6.47
C ASP A 61 -4.27 -2.60 6.77
N ALA A 62 -4.97 -3.72 6.94
CA ALA A 62 -4.35 -5.03 7.14
C ALA A 62 -3.53 -5.50 5.92
N TYR A 63 -4.04 -5.25 4.71
CA TYR A 63 -3.32 -5.56 3.46
C TYR A 63 -2.04 -4.74 3.34
N HIS A 64 -2.12 -3.43 3.59
CA HIS A 64 -0.94 -2.59 3.58
C HIS A 64 0.07 -3.01 4.65
N TYR A 65 -0.37 -3.27 5.88
CA TYR A 65 0.51 -3.82 6.93
C TYR A 65 1.26 -5.06 6.44
N ALA A 66 0.53 -6.06 5.94
CA ALA A 66 1.11 -7.31 5.47
C ALA A 66 2.09 -7.12 4.30
N VAL A 67 1.77 -6.24 3.34
CA VAL A 67 2.67 -5.90 2.22
C VAL A 67 3.99 -5.32 2.75
N ALA A 68 3.94 -4.38 3.69
CA ALA A 68 5.19 -3.81 4.20
C ALA A 68 5.98 -4.77 5.08
N GLU A 69 5.30 -5.61 5.86
CA GLU A 69 5.97 -6.69 6.59
C GLU A 69 6.68 -7.64 5.61
N TYR A 70 5.99 -8.06 4.55
CA TYR A 70 6.50 -9.03 3.58
C TYR A 70 7.67 -8.50 2.73
N PHE A 71 7.61 -7.23 2.34
CA PHE A 71 8.63 -6.59 1.49
C PHE A 71 9.66 -5.76 2.27
N ASP A 72 9.63 -5.83 3.62
CA ASP A 72 10.46 -5.01 4.52
C ASP A 72 10.45 -3.51 4.19
N LEU A 73 9.25 -2.99 3.87
CA LEU A 73 9.04 -1.57 3.58
C LEU A 73 8.76 -0.83 4.88
N SER A 74 9.31 0.38 5.03
CA SER A 74 9.00 1.26 6.15
C SER A 74 7.72 2.07 5.89
N PHE A 75 6.94 2.32 6.94
CA PHE A 75 5.73 3.15 6.90
C PHE A 75 5.91 4.47 7.63
N ASP A 76 5.23 5.52 7.12
CA ASP A 76 5.02 6.78 7.84
C ASP A 76 3.73 6.73 8.69
N SER A 77 3.69 7.56 9.74
CA SER A 77 2.68 7.84 10.81
C SER A 77 1.48 6.91 11.15
N ASP A 78 0.90 6.13 10.23
CA ASP A 78 -0.36 5.41 10.48
C ASP A 78 -0.19 4.08 11.26
N PHE A 79 1.06 3.68 11.53
CA PHE A 79 1.40 2.38 12.12
C PHE A 79 1.74 2.40 13.62
N ASP A 80 1.42 3.50 14.30
CA ASP A 80 1.67 3.74 15.73
C ASP A 80 1.16 2.64 16.68
N ARG A 81 0.23 1.78 16.21
CA ARG A 81 -0.35 0.66 16.98
C ARG A 81 0.32 -0.70 16.73
N THR A 82 1.37 -0.75 15.92
CA THR A 82 2.02 -2.02 15.50
C THR A 82 3.43 -2.17 16.07
N PRO A 83 3.95 -3.41 16.24
CA PRO A 83 5.24 -3.66 16.90
C PRO A 83 6.44 -3.03 16.22
N LYS A 84 6.36 -2.77 14.89
CA LYS A 84 7.45 -2.08 14.18
C LYS A 84 7.63 -0.64 14.64
N GLY A 85 6.61 -0.02 15.23
CA GLY A 85 6.69 1.37 15.71
C GLY A 85 7.16 2.35 14.62
N ARG A 86 7.33 3.60 15.02
CA ARG A 86 7.77 4.69 14.15
C ARG A 86 9.24 4.52 13.72
N ILE A 87 9.51 4.56 12.41
CA ILE A 87 10.79 5.04 11.88
C ILE A 87 10.47 6.07 10.80
N SER A 88 10.53 7.35 11.18
CA SER A 88 10.40 8.46 10.22
C SER A 88 11.61 8.45 9.27
N PRO A 89 11.44 8.70 7.96
CA PRO A 89 12.55 8.96 7.06
C PRO A 89 13.11 10.36 7.37
N ALA A 90 13.83 10.46 8.48
CA ALA A 90 14.58 11.65 8.85
C ALA A 90 16.03 11.23 9.08
N HIS A 91 16.85 11.55 8.08
CA HIS A 91 18.31 11.61 8.08
C HIS A 91 19.06 10.29 7.85
N THR A 92 19.52 10.11 6.61
CA THR A 92 20.91 9.74 6.37
C THR A 92 21.51 10.83 5.49
N GLY A 93 22.39 11.64 6.09
CA GLY A 93 23.36 12.44 5.36
C GLY A 93 24.55 11.60 4.90
#